data_AF-A0A8T2HL70-F1
#
_entry.id   AF-A0A8T2HL70-F1
#
_cell.length_a   1.000
_cell.length_b   1.000
_cell.length_c   1.000
_cell.angle_alpha   90.00
_cell.angle_beta   90.00
_cell.angle_gamma   90.00
#
_symmetry.space_group_name_H-M   'P 1'
#
loop_
_entity.id
_entity.type
_entity.pdbx_description
1 polymer ?
#
loop_
_entity_poly.entity_id
_entity_poly.type
_entity_poly.pdbx_seq_one_letter_code
_entity_poly.pdbx_strand_id
1 'polypeptide(L)'
;MLANYGVFTSLGVNICVPWRCRSHVVRVIATANESPEQAASGEIAGPFVRRAPLISYERLRVCNRCNGSGEVPCAGCSGVGRLPAGGYHSRNPISAARVVGSSWTAMERTLGWRHFRVTQKKKQGKDVFVCLEATCDSNVSLWTNIKNLKDRGTWAAGWLQKTEMRALEAQAGGKECRSCKATGNVPCPLCQELAGKIIEL
;
A
#
# COMPACT_ATOMS: atom_id res chain seq x y z
N MET A 1 23.71 -42.79 39.47
CA MET A 1 25.04 -42.98 38.83
C MET A 1 24.79 -43.17 37.33
N LEU A 2 25.26 -42.41 36.33
CA LEU A 2 26.06 -41.19 36.14
C LEU A 2 25.51 -40.63 34.80
N ALA A 3 24.83 -39.48 34.78
CA ALA A 3 25.36 -38.21 34.28
C ALA A 3 26.52 -38.34 33.27
N ASN A 4 26.25 -38.04 32.00
CA ASN A 4 27.32 -37.67 31.06
C ASN A 4 26.93 -36.47 30.22
N TYR A 5 27.89 -35.55 30.14
CA TYR A 5 27.81 -34.14 29.79
C TYR A 5 28.46 -33.88 28.42
N GLY A 6 28.05 -32.78 27.78
CA GLY A 6 28.83 -32.03 26.79
C GLY A 6 28.74 -32.56 25.36
N VAL A 7 28.75 -31.73 24.30
CA VAL A 7 29.31 -30.39 24.17
C VAL A 7 28.47 -29.59 23.17
N PHE A 8 28.06 -28.40 23.60
CA PHE A 8 27.54 -27.32 22.77
C PHE A 8 28.74 -26.59 22.15
N THR A 9 28.88 -26.60 20.82
CA THR A 9 29.78 -25.66 20.12
C THR A 9 28.95 -24.59 19.44
N SER A 10 29.08 -23.37 19.97
CA SER A 10 28.57 -22.13 19.41
C SER A 10 29.51 -21.63 18.30
N LEU A 11 28.93 -21.40 17.13
CA LEU A 11 29.40 -20.44 16.13
C LEU A 11 28.09 -19.76 15.69
N GLY A 12 27.77 -18.51 16.02
CA GLY A 12 28.66 -17.39 16.23
C GLY A 12 28.67 -16.47 15.01
N VAL A 13 27.50 -16.12 14.43
CA VAL A 13 27.34 -14.86 13.67
C VAL A 13 25.89 -14.36 13.82
N ASN A 14 25.71 -13.39 14.71
CA ASN A 14 24.51 -12.55 14.78
C ASN A 14 24.61 -11.54 13.62
N ILE A 15 23.82 -11.72 12.56
CA ILE A 15 23.63 -10.68 11.55
C ILE A 15 22.45 -9.82 12.00
N CYS A 16 22.73 -8.84 12.86
CA CYS A 16 21.84 -7.71 13.06
C CYS A 16 21.84 -6.87 11.78
N VAL A 17 20.71 -6.83 11.09
CA VAL A 17 20.48 -5.94 9.95
C VAL A 17 19.97 -4.60 10.48
N PRO A 18 20.74 -3.50 10.41
CA PRO A 18 20.23 -2.20 10.83
C PRO A 18 19.27 -1.65 9.78
N TRP A 19 18.08 -1.26 10.24
CA TRP A 19 17.14 -0.40 9.53
C TRP A 19 17.84 0.89 9.08
N ARG A 20 17.92 1.10 7.76
CA ARG A 20 18.49 2.32 7.17
C ARG A 20 17.34 3.24 6.75
N CYS A 21 17.00 4.19 7.62
CA CYS A 21 16.24 5.38 7.26
C CYS A 21 17.06 6.19 6.24
N ARG A 22 16.56 6.32 5.01
CA ARG A 22 17.08 7.24 4.00
C ARG A 22 16.55 8.65 4.29
N SER A 23 17.20 9.37 5.19
CA SER A 23 17.04 10.82 5.30
C SER A 23 17.89 11.47 4.21
N HIS A 24 17.24 12.04 3.20
CA HIS A 24 17.88 12.99 2.28
C HIS A 24 18.11 14.30 3.03
N VAL A 25 19.32 14.49 3.57
CA VAL A 25 19.82 15.78 4.04
C VAL A 25 20.56 16.42 2.87
N VAL A 26 19.91 17.40 2.23
CA VAL A 26 20.58 18.24 1.24
C VAL A 26 21.50 19.21 1.98
N ARG A 27 22.79 19.12 1.68
CA ARG A 27 23.84 20.03 2.16
C ARG A 27 23.56 21.45 1.65
N VAL A 28 23.36 22.38 2.58
CA VAL A 28 23.56 23.82 2.36
C VAL A 28 25.07 24.07 2.38
N ILE A 29 25.62 24.56 1.28
CA ILE A 29 27.00 25.07 1.22
C ILE A 29 26.92 26.52 1.68
N ALA A 30 27.36 26.78 2.91
CA ALA A 30 27.73 28.11 3.38
C ALA A 30 29.26 28.17 3.39
N THR A 31 29.84 29.05 2.58
CA THR A 31 31.23 29.48 2.75
C THR A 31 31.23 30.95 3.10
N ALA A 32 31.78 31.21 4.28
CA ALA A 32 32.04 32.50 4.88
C ALA A 32 32.93 33.39 3.99
N ASN A 33 32.91 34.70 4.25
CA ASN A 33 34.10 35.39 4.75
C ASN A 33 33.74 36.80 5.22
N GLU A 34 34.05 37.05 6.49
CA GLU A 34 34.09 38.35 7.13
C GLU A 34 35.40 39.08 6.76
N SER A 35 35.34 40.41 6.62
CA SER A 35 36.33 41.31 7.22
C SER A 35 35.75 42.73 7.32
N PRO A 36 35.96 43.43 8.46
CA PRO A 36 35.62 44.83 8.66
C PRO A 36 36.86 45.75 8.60
N GLU A 37 36.61 47.02 8.28
CA GLU A 37 37.46 48.24 8.32
C GLU A 37 37.28 48.97 6.96
N GLN A 38 36.95 50.25 6.84
CA GLN A 38 37.25 51.42 7.65
C GLN A 38 36.28 52.58 7.31
N ALA A 39 36.27 53.57 8.20
CA ALA A 39 35.46 54.79 8.18
C ALA A 39 35.68 55.71 6.96
N ALA A 40 34.63 56.44 6.58
CA ALA A 40 34.72 57.85 6.20
C ALA A 40 33.32 58.49 6.17
N SER A 41 33.16 59.50 7.02
CA SER A 41 32.10 60.51 7.01
C SER A 41 32.09 61.28 5.69
N GLY A 42 30.89 61.51 5.14
CA GLY A 42 30.69 62.41 4.01
C GLY A 42 29.20 62.62 3.76
N GLU A 43 28.63 63.68 4.34
CA GLU A 43 27.35 64.24 3.92
C GLU A 43 27.44 64.66 2.45
N ILE A 44 26.69 63.99 1.58
CA ILE A 44 26.37 64.51 0.24
C ILE A 44 24.88 64.28 0.00
N ALA A 45 24.14 65.40 0.00
CA ALA A 45 22.77 65.47 -0.48
C ALA A 45 22.73 65.01 -1.95
N GLY A 46 22.05 63.89 -2.21
CA GLY A 46 21.83 63.31 -3.53
C GLY A 46 20.35 62.97 -3.74
N PRO A 47 19.88 62.94 -5.00
CA PRO A 47 18.47 63.10 -5.34
C PRO A 47 17.64 61.89 -4.92
N PHE A 48 16.37 62.15 -4.61
CA PHE A 48 15.32 61.18 -4.29
C PHE A 48 15.30 60.01 -5.30
N VAL A 49 16.04 58.95 -4.99
CA VAL A 49 15.97 57.68 -5.72
C VAL A 49 14.61 57.09 -5.39
N ARG A 50 13.67 57.20 -6.33
CA ARG A 50 12.42 56.43 -6.28
C ARG A 50 12.85 54.96 -6.13
N ARG A 51 12.64 54.38 -4.94
CA ARG A 51 12.84 52.95 -4.72
C ARG A 51 12.05 52.25 -5.82
N ALA A 52 12.75 51.48 -6.67
CA ALA A 52 12.07 50.60 -7.60
C ALA A 52 11.06 49.78 -6.77
N PRO A 53 9.80 49.66 -7.22
CA PRO A 53 8.84 48.83 -6.51
C PRO A 53 9.49 47.46 -6.35
N LEU A 54 9.48 46.95 -5.12
CA LEU A 54 9.89 45.58 -4.84
C LEU A 54 9.17 44.72 -5.87
N ILE A 55 9.93 44.05 -6.75
CA ILE A 55 9.37 43.04 -7.64
C ILE A 55 8.68 42.07 -6.71
N SER A 56 7.35 42.17 -6.63
CA SER A 56 6.53 41.22 -5.91
C SER A 56 6.70 39.93 -6.69
N TYR A 57 7.60 39.08 -6.23
CA TYR A 57 7.57 37.67 -6.57
C TYR A 57 6.24 37.18 -5.99
N GLU A 58 5.20 37.33 -6.79
CA GLU A 58 3.89 36.76 -6.60
C GLU A 58 4.16 35.25 -6.52
N ARG A 59 4.35 34.76 -5.29
CA ARG A 59 4.56 33.34 -5.04
C ARG A 59 3.24 32.71 -5.41
N LEU A 60 3.14 32.26 -6.66
CA LEU A 60 2.03 31.48 -7.17
C LEU A 60 1.78 30.35 -6.17
N ARG A 61 0.79 30.53 -5.30
CA ARG A 61 0.47 29.55 -4.26
C ARG A 61 -0.20 28.38 -4.96
N VAL A 62 0.60 27.37 -5.27
CA VAL A 62 0.07 26.10 -5.79
C VAL A 62 -0.84 25.47 -4.73
N CYS A 63 -1.95 24.88 -5.17
CA CYS A 63 -2.87 24.22 -4.26
C CYS A 63 -2.16 23.03 -3.58
N ASN A 64 -2.11 22.99 -2.25
CA ASN A 64 -1.46 21.91 -1.50
C ASN A 64 -2.05 20.52 -1.75
N ARG A 65 -3.28 20.42 -2.28
CA ARG A 65 -3.97 19.15 -2.52
C ARG A 65 -3.63 18.54 -3.89
N CYS A 66 -3.54 19.34 -4.95
CA CYS A 66 -3.20 18.87 -6.30
C CYS A 66 -1.78 19.27 -6.74
N ASN A 67 -1.06 20.03 -5.93
CA ASN A 67 0.26 20.60 -6.21
C ASN A 67 0.35 21.34 -7.56
N GLY A 68 -0.75 21.97 -7.98
CA GLY A 68 -0.84 22.70 -9.25
C GLY A 68 -1.29 21.86 -10.46
N SER A 69 -1.52 20.56 -10.32
CA SER A 69 -1.97 19.71 -11.44
C SER A 69 -3.46 19.87 -11.78
N GLY A 70 -4.27 20.44 -10.89
CA GLY A 70 -5.73 20.56 -11.06
C GLY A 70 -6.50 19.25 -10.86
N GLU A 71 -5.80 18.11 -10.78
CA GLU A 71 -6.38 16.78 -10.60
C GLU A 71 -5.90 16.15 -9.28
N VAL A 72 -6.70 15.25 -8.72
CA VAL A 72 -6.35 14.46 -7.54
C VAL A 72 -6.70 13.00 -7.78
N PRO A 73 -5.95 12.04 -7.21
CA PRO A 73 -6.29 10.63 -7.33
C PRO A 73 -7.68 10.40 -6.72
N CYS A 74 -8.52 9.65 -7.44
CA CYS A 74 -9.87 9.33 -7.00
C CYS A 74 -9.83 8.58 -5.66
N ALA A 75 -10.49 9.11 -4.63
CA ALA A 75 -10.54 8.49 -3.31
C ALA A 75 -11.16 7.07 -3.34
N GLY A 76 -12.07 6.81 -4.28
CA GLY A 76 -12.75 5.50 -4.39
C GLY A 76 -11.87 4.38 -4.95
N CYS A 77 -10.92 4.69 -5.84
CA CYS A 77 -10.05 3.70 -6.47
C CYS A 77 -8.55 3.97 -6.29
N SER A 78 -8.19 4.97 -5.49
CA SER A 78 -6.81 5.39 -5.21
C SER A 78 -5.95 5.60 -6.46
N GLY A 79 -6.51 6.20 -7.52
CA GLY A 79 -5.76 6.46 -8.77
C GLY A 79 -5.81 5.34 -9.82
N VAL A 80 -6.34 4.15 -9.52
CA VAL A 80 -6.28 3.00 -10.44
C VAL A 80 -7.36 3.05 -11.54
N GLY A 81 -8.42 3.84 -11.35
CA GLY A 81 -9.57 3.92 -12.27
C GLY A 81 -10.55 2.74 -12.14
N ARG A 82 -10.10 1.60 -11.62
CA ARG A 82 -10.94 0.43 -11.37
C ARG A 82 -10.98 0.13 -9.88
N LEU A 83 -12.14 -0.32 -9.40
CA LEU A 83 -12.23 -0.89 -8.07
C LEU A 83 -11.55 -2.27 -8.09
N PRO A 84 -10.90 -2.72 -7.02
CA PRO A 84 -10.38 -4.08 -6.96
C PRO A 84 -11.53 -5.08 -7.20
N ALA A 85 -11.25 -6.16 -7.92
CA ALA A 85 -12.19 -7.29 -8.00
C ALA A 85 -12.49 -7.72 -6.57
N GLY A 86 -13.76 -7.64 -6.17
CA GLY A 86 -14.17 -7.59 -4.77
C GLY A 86 -13.40 -8.58 -3.89
N GLY A 87 -12.68 -8.04 -2.90
CA GLY A 87 -12.02 -8.84 -1.86
C GLY A 87 -13.03 -9.53 -0.95
N TYR A 88 -12.58 -9.97 0.24
CA TYR A 88 -13.39 -10.56 1.30
C TYR A 88 -14.84 -10.03 1.31
N HIS A 89 -15.77 -10.84 0.81
CA HIS A 89 -17.17 -10.45 0.73
C HIS A 89 -17.89 -11.01 1.96
N SER A 90 -18.26 -10.14 2.88
CA SER A 90 -18.95 -10.52 4.13
C SER A 90 -20.23 -11.33 3.87
N ARG A 91 -20.90 -11.07 2.73
CA ARG A 91 -22.11 -11.80 2.27
C ARG A 91 -21.81 -13.01 1.38
N ASN A 92 -20.56 -13.46 1.25
CA ASN A 92 -20.25 -14.74 0.59
C ASN A 92 -20.84 -15.89 1.44
N PRO A 93 -21.81 -16.66 0.94
CA PRO A 93 -22.57 -17.64 1.74
C PRO A 93 -21.78 -18.93 1.96
N ILE A 94 -20.62 -18.84 2.63
CA ILE A 94 -19.92 -20.02 3.14
C ILE A 94 -20.52 -20.34 4.51
N SER A 95 -21.34 -21.37 4.57
CA SER A 95 -21.91 -21.85 5.84
C SER A 95 -21.03 -22.93 6.45
N ALA A 96 -20.75 -22.83 7.76
CA ALA A 96 -19.98 -23.84 8.49
C ALA A 96 -20.67 -25.23 8.52
N ALA A 97 -21.98 -25.27 8.25
CA ALA A 97 -22.74 -26.50 8.12
C ALA A 97 -22.29 -27.32 6.89
N ARG A 98 -22.21 -26.67 5.71
CA ARG A 98 -21.98 -27.31 4.40
C ARG A 98 -20.52 -27.30 3.92
N VAL A 99 -19.58 -26.84 4.75
CA VAL A 99 -18.17 -26.70 4.34
C VAL A 99 -17.43 -28.04 4.25
N VAL A 100 -17.83 -29.06 5.01
CA VAL A 100 -17.16 -30.38 4.99
C VAL A 100 -17.46 -31.10 3.69
N GLY A 101 -16.44 -31.65 3.05
CA GLY A 101 -16.52 -32.34 1.76
C GLY A 101 -16.44 -31.40 0.55
N SER A 102 -16.48 -30.09 0.75
CA SER A 102 -16.33 -29.11 -0.34
C SER A 102 -14.90 -29.04 -0.86
N SER A 103 -14.77 -28.73 -2.15
CA SER A 103 -13.51 -28.58 -2.87
C SER A 103 -13.11 -27.12 -2.96
N TRP A 104 -11.81 -26.85 -2.83
CA TRP A 104 -11.24 -25.52 -2.83
C TRP A 104 -9.95 -25.50 -3.62
N THR A 105 -9.72 -24.38 -4.30
CA THR A 105 -8.48 -24.12 -5.03
C THR A 105 -7.78 -22.90 -4.43
N ALA A 106 -6.52 -23.03 -4.05
CA ALA A 106 -5.68 -21.93 -3.59
C ALA A 106 -5.13 -21.16 -4.81
N MET A 107 -5.32 -19.83 -4.79
CA MET A 107 -4.81 -18.93 -5.83
C MET A 107 -3.28 -18.83 -5.77
N GLU A 108 -2.71 -18.95 -4.58
CA GLU A 108 -1.27 -19.12 -4.36
C GLU A 108 -0.95 -20.56 -3.97
N ARG A 109 0.23 -21.06 -4.39
CA ARG A 109 0.68 -22.41 -3.98
C ARG A 109 0.88 -22.44 -2.48
N THR A 110 0.08 -23.25 -1.80
CA THR A 110 0.19 -23.45 -0.36
C THR A 110 0.75 -24.84 -0.10
N LEU A 111 1.90 -24.94 0.57
CA LEU A 111 2.60 -26.21 0.79
C LEU A 111 2.91 -26.96 -0.52
N GLY A 112 3.14 -26.23 -1.62
CA GLY A 112 3.39 -26.81 -2.95
C GLY A 112 2.13 -27.20 -3.73
N TRP A 113 0.96 -27.25 -3.07
CA TRP A 113 -0.30 -27.68 -3.66
C TRP A 113 -1.25 -26.52 -3.91
N ARG A 114 -2.26 -26.76 -4.75
CA ARG A 114 -3.33 -25.81 -5.07
C ARG A 114 -4.71 -26.38 -4.82
N HIS A 115 -4.89 -27.69 -4.95
CA HIS A 115 -6.18 -28.35 -4.87
C HIS A 115 -6.37 -29.01 -3.51
N PHE A 116 -7.36 -28.53 -2.76
CA PHE A 116 -7.65 -28.99 -1.42
C PHE A 116 -9.12 -29.40 -1.27
N ARG A 117 -9.37 -30.40 -0.42
CA ARG A 117 -10.72 -30.80 -0.01
C ARG A 117 -10.84 -30.64 1.49
N VAL A 118 -11.98 -30.12 1.94
CA VAL A 118 -12.24 -29.99 3.37
C VAL A 118 -12.64 -31.35 3.93
N THR A 119 -11.87 -31.90 4.87
CA THR A 119 -12.17 -33.20 5.49
C THR A 119 -12.76 -33.05 6.88
N GLN A 120 -12.26 -32.09 7.65
CA GLN A 120 -12.68 -31.90 9.03
C GLN A 120 -13.01 -30.43 9.32
N LYS A 121 -13.82 -30.20 10.34
CA LYS A 121 -14.06 -28.88 10.93
C LYS A 121 -13.95 -28.96 12.44
N LYS A 122 -13.35 -27.94 13.04
CA LYS A 122 -13.19 -27.79 14.49
C LYS A 122 -13.69 -26.42 14.90
N LYS A 123 -14.58 -26.36 15.89
CA LYS A 123 -15.03 -25.09 16.48
C LYS A 123 -14.12 -24.73 17.65
N GLN A 124 -13.59 -23.51 17.66
CA GLN A 124 -12.80 -22.97 18.76
C GLN A 124 -13.41 -21.64 19.17
N GLY A 125 -14.24 -21.66 20.24
CA GLY A 125 -14.98 -20.49 20.69
C GLY A 125 -15.97 -19.99 19.63
N LYS A 126 -15.77 -18.76 19.16
CA LYS A 126 -16.60 -18.12 18.11
C LYS A 126 -16.14 -18.43 16.69
N ASP A 127 -14.91 -18.89 16.53
CA ASP A 127 -14.31 -19.18 15.24
C ASP A 127 -14.43 -20.67 14.87
N VAL A 128 -14.53 -20.93 13.57
CA VAL A 128 -14.58 -22.28 13.02
C VAL A 128 -13.36 -22.45 12.13
N PHE A 129 -12.56 -23.45 12.45
CA PHE A 129 -11.42 -23.87 11.66
C PHE A 129 -11.82 -25.08 10.82
N VAL A 130 -11.23 -25.18 9.65
CA VAL A 130 -11.42 -26.29 8.72
C VAL A 130 -10.07 -26.87 8.36
N CYS A 131 -10.02 -28.19 8.27
CA CYS A 131 -8.85 -28.93 7.79
C CYS A 131 -9.01 -29.16 6.29
N LEU A 132 -8.06 -28.62 5.53
CA LEU A 132 -7.94 -28.75 4.09
C LEU A 132 -6.86 -29.79 3.80
N GLU A 133 -7.23 -30.86 3.12
CA GLU A 133 -6.31 -31.92 2.71
C GLU A 133 -6.02 -31.80 1.21
N ALA A 134 -4.76 -31.92 0.81
CA ALA A 134 -4.41 -31.85 -0.60
C ALA A 134 -4.97 -33.08 -1.34
N THR A 135 -5.58 -32.85 -2.50
CA THR A 135 -6.25 -33.95 -3.24
C THR A 135 -5.25 -34.95 -3.84
N CYS A 136 -4.04 -34.48 -4.14
CA CYS A 136 -2.98 -35.30 -4.69
C CYS A 136 -2.11 -35.99 -3.63
N ASP A 137 -2.15 -35.53 -2.37
CA ASP A 137 -1.34 -36.07 -1.28
C ASP A 137 -2.07 -35.92 0.06
N SER A 138 -2.52 -37.04 0.61
CA SER A 138 -3.24 -37.10 1.88
C SER A 138 -2.36 -36.76 3.10
N ASN A 139 -1.03 -36.76 2.94
CA ASN A 139 -0.13 -36.39 4.04
C ASN A 139 -0.08 -34.88 4.28
N VAL A 140 -0.49 -34.08 3.30
CA VAL A 140 -0.48 -32.63 3.40
C VAL A 140 -1.86 -32.12 3.81
N SER A 141 -1.93 -31.67 5.06
CA SER A 141 -3.13 -31.04 5.63
C SER A 141 -2.82 -29.65 6.18
N LEU A 142 -3.77 -28.74 6.03
CA LEU A 142 -3.68 -27.37 6.48
C LEU A 142 -4.95 -26.99 7.26
N TRP A 143 -4.76 -26.46 8.46
CA TRP A 143 -5.84 -25.84 9.20
C TRP A 143 -5.97 -24.36 8.86
N THR A 144 -7.15 -23.92 8.44
CA THR A 144 -7.44 -22.50 8.20
C THR A 144 -8.77 -22.08 8.82
N ASN A 145 -8.92 -20.79 9.11
CA ASN A 145 -10.19 -20.24 9.58
C ASN A 145 -11.18 -20.19 8.40
N ILE A 146 -12.44 -20.54 8.64
CA ILE A 146 -13.51 -20.46 7.63
C ILE A 146 -13.69 -19.03 7.06
N LYS A 147 -13.32 -18.00 7.83
CA LYS A 147 -13.33 -16.60 7.37
C LYS A 147 -12.31 -16.38 6.26
N ASN A 148 -11.16 -17.04 6.29
CA ASN A 148 -10.15 -16.92 5.23
C ASN A 148 -10.66 -17.49 3.90
N LEU A 149 -11.47 -18.55 3.94
CA LEU A 149 -12.10 -19.11 2.74
C LEU A 149 -13.08 -18.15 2.05
N LYS A 150 -13.56 -17.11 2.75
CA LYS A 150 -14.41 -16.08 2.14
C LYS A 150 -13.63 -15.12 1.24
N ASP A 151 -12.32 -15.05 1.40
CA ASP A 151 -11.47 -14.20 0.59
C ASP A 151 -11.20 -14.85 -0.78
N ARG A 152 -11.71 -14.21 -1.84
CA ARG A 152 -11.57 -14.67 -3.22
C ARG A 152 -10.19 -14.43 -3.81
N GLY A 153 -9.39 -13.56 -3.20
CA GLY A 153 -8.01 -13.35 -3.59
C GLY A 153 -7.11 -14.54 -3.24
N THR A 154 -7.42 -15.20 -2.12
CA THR A 154 -6.62 -16.34 -1.62
C THR A 154 -7.23 -17.69 -2.02
N TRP A 155 -8.56 -17.82 -1.96
CA TRP A 155 -9.28 -19.09 -2.15
C TRP A 155 -10.41 -18.97 -3.17
N ALA A 156 -10.45 -19.93 -4.09
CA ALA A 156 -11.57 -20.16 -5.00
C ALA A 156 -12.35 -21.40 -4.57
N ALA A 157 -13.69 -21.33 -4.59
CA ALA A 157 -14.53 -22.49 -4.34
C ALA A 157 -14.58 -23.40 -5.59
N GLY A 158 -14.53 -24.71 -5.40
CA GLY A 158 -14.51 -25.70 -6.46
C GLY A 158 -13.11 -25.98 -7.02
N TRP A 159 -13.07 -26.82 -8.06
CA TRP A 159 -11.87 -27.09 -8.82
C TRP A 159 -11.71 -26.05 -9.91
N LEU A 160 -10.62 -25.30 -9.84
CA LEU A 160 -10.31 -24.30 -10.85
C LEU A 160 -9.14 -24.79 -11.71
N GLN A 161 -9.28 -24.68 -13.03
CA GLN A 161 -8.21 -25.00 -13.97
C GLN A 161 -7.15 -23.89 -13.99
N LYS A 162 -5.97 -24.21 -14.51
CA LYS A 162 -4.87 -23.24 -14.65
C LYS A 162 -5.22 -22.04 -15.54
N THR A 163 -5.99 -22.29 -16.60
CA THR A 163 -6.48 -21.25 -17.52
C THR A 163 -7.45 -20.31 -16.82
N GLU A 164 -8.40 -20.85 -16.06
CA GLU A 164 -9.39 -20.10 -15.30
C GLU A 164 -8.75 -19.29 -14.16
N MET A 165 -7.77 -19.86 -13.44
CA MET A 165 -6.99 -19.13 -12.42
C MET A 165 -6.34 -17.88 -13.02
N ARG A 166 -5.65 -18.03 -14.16
CA ARG A 166 -5.04 -16.89 -14.87
C ARG A 166 -6.07 -15.87 -15.33
N ALA A 167 -7.23 -16.33 -15.78
CA ALA A 167 -8.31 -15.43 -16.18
C ALA A 167 -8.84 -14.61 -15.01
N LEU A 168 -8.98 -15.21 -13.82
CA LEU A 168 -9.39 -14.49 -12.60
C LEU A 168 -8.33 -13.52 -12.12
N GLU A 169 -7.04 -13.89 -12.17
CA GLU A 169 -5.92 -13.00 -11.86
C GLU A 169 -5.87 -11.81 -12.83
N ALA A 170 -6.08 -12.05 -14.13
CA ALA A 170 -6.16 -10.99 -15.13
C ALA A 170 -7.40 -10.08 -14.93
N GLN A 171 -8.51 -10.66 -14.47
CA GLN A 171 -9.74 -9.96 -14.13
C GLN A 171 -9.72 -9.33 -12.72
N ALA A 172 -8.58 -9.32 -12.04
CA ALA A 172 -8.44 -8.67 -10.72
C ALA A 172 -8.76 -7.15 -10.75
N GLY A 173 -8.88 -6.56 -11.94
CA GLY A 173 -9.58 -5.29 -12.15
C GLY A 173 -11.09 -5.48 -12.02
N GLY A 174 -11.65 -5.07 -10.88
CA GLY A 174 -13.09 -5.03 -10.67
C GLY A 174 -13.78 -3.99 -11.56
N LYS A 175 -15.03 -3.69 -11.22
CA LYS A 175 -15.85 -2.75 -12.00
C LYS A 175 -15.15 -1.39 -12.10
N GLU A 176 -15.38 -0.72 -13.21
CA GLU A 176 -14.96 0.67 -13.41
C GLU A 176 -15.43 1.50 -12.23
N CYS A 177 -14.52 2.32 -11.69
CA CYS A 177 -14.85 3.17 -10.56
C CYS A 177 -15.90 4.18 -11.00
N ARG A 178 -17.11 4.11 -10.42
CA ARG A 178 -18.21 5.02 -10.76
C ARG A 178 -17.89 6.48 -10.50
N SER A 179 -17.01 6.76 -9.53
CA SER A 179 -16.62 8.12 -9.14
C SER A 179 -15.71 8.82 -10.15
N CYS A 180 -14.84 8.07 -10.84
CA CYS A 180 -13.91 8.63 -11.84
C CYS A 180 -14.15 8.11 -13.26
N LYS A 181 -15.12 7.22 -13.49
CA LYS A 181 -15.41 6.63 -14.82
C LYS A 181 -14.16 6.04 -15.49
N ALA A 182 -13.37 5.29 -14.72
CA ALA A 182 -12.12 4.65 -15.17
C ALA A 182 -10.91 5.55 -15.46
N THR A 183 -10.99 6.87 -15.24
CA THR A 183 -9.82 7.75 -15.42
C THR A 183 -8.79 7.65 -14.30
N GLY A 184 -9.20 7.22 -13.11
CA GLY A 184 -8.33 7.15 -11.92
C GLY A 184 -8.18 8.48 -11.19
N ASN A 185 -8.33 9.61 -11.89
CA ASN A 185 -8.26 10.95 -11.33
C ASN A 185 -9.62 11.64 -11.34
N VAL A 186 -9.83 12.52 -10.37
CA VAL A 186 -10.98 13.42 -10.32
C VAL A 186 -10.48 14.86 -10.25
N PRO A 187 -11.23 15.85 -10.79
CA PRO A 187 -10.86 17.24 -10.65
C PRO A 187 -10.75 17.61 -9.18
N CYS A 188 -9.75 18.43 -8.84
CA CYS A 188 -9.58 18.89 -7.47
C CYS A 188 -10.79 19.75 -7.07
N PRO A 189 -11.54 19.40 -6.01
CA PRO A 189 -12.75 20.13 -5.63
C PRO A 189 -12.45 21.59 -5.28
N LEU A 190 -11.25 21.87 -4.75
CA LEU A 190 -10.83 23.23 -4.41
C LEU A 190 -10.47 24.05 -5.65
N CYS A 191 -9.85 23.45 -6.68
CA CYS A 191 -9.46 24.19 -7.88
C CYS A 191 -10.61 24.38 -8.87
N GLN A 192 -11.59 23.46 -8.85
CA GLN A 192 -12.73 23.49 -9.77
C GLN A 192 -13.67 24.65 -9.47
N GLU A 193 -13.90 24.97 -8.19
CA GLU A 193 -14.74 26.11 -7.78
C GLU A 193 -14.06 27.46 -8.06
N LEU A 194 -12.72 27.48 -8.08
CA LEU A 194 -11.93 28.70 -8.25
C LEU A 194 -11.50 28.99 -9.70
N ALA A 195 -12.04 28.25 -10.68
CA ALA A 195 -11.74 28.42 -12.11
C ALA A 195 -10.24 28.49 -12.42
N GLY A 196 -9.42 27.70 -11.72
CA GLY A 196 -7.97 27.68 -11.90
C GLY A 196 -7.23 28.96 -11.44
N LYS A 197 -7.89 29.88 -10.74
CA LYS A 197 -7.20 31.01 -10.11
C LYS A 197 -6.52 30.56 -8.83
N ILE A 198 -5.21 30.73 -8.87
CA ILE A 198 -4.29 30.70 -7.73
C ILE A 198 -4.91 31.55 -6.62
N ILE A 199 -5.15 30.94 -5.47
CA ILE A 199 -5.68 31.64 -4.29
C ILE A 199 -4.53 32.48 -3.75
N GLU A 200 -4.54 33.77 -4.04
CA GLU A 200 -3.85 34.75 -3.21
C GLU A 200 -4.67 34.93 -1.93
N LEU A 201 -4.17 34.34 -0.84
CA LEU A 201 -4.51 34.71 0.53
C LEU A 201 -3.53 35.79 1.01
#